data_AF-A0A9Q5SCK7-F1
#
_entry.id   AF-A0A9Q5SCK7-F1
#
_cell.length_a   1.000
_cell.length_b   1.000
_cell.length_c   1.000
_cell.angle_alpha   90.00
_cell.angle_beta   90.00
_cell.angle_gamma   90.00
#
_symmetry.space_group_name_H-M   'P 1'
#
loop_
_entity.id
_entity.type
_entity.pdbx_description
1 polymer ?
#
loop_
_entity_poly.entity_id
_entity_poly.type
_entity_poly.pdbx_seq_one_letter_code
_entity_poly.pdbx_strand_id
1 'polypeptide(L)'
;MNEQWKQFGQRAKRKYYISPQGTIKSISTVTGVERHLKPSLDKDGYHYFTINNKAYRVNRLVAQAYIPNVDNKPCVNHIDLNRINNNVDNLEWVTHSENMKHSYKHRKLKQLHK
;
A
#
# COMPACT_ATOMS: atom_id res chain seq x y z
N MET A 1 -9.05 12.00 10.30
CA MET A 1 -9.18 12.04 8.82
C MET A 1 -10.47 11.34 8.44
N ASN A 2 -11.35 11.99 7.68
CA ASN A 2 -12.58 11.36 7.20
C ASN A 2 -12.23 10.14 6.36
N GLU A 3 -12.78 8.98 6.72
CA GLU A 3 -12.48 7.68 6.13
C GLU A 3 -13.12 7.57 4.73
N GLN A 4 -12.56 8.28 3.76
CA GLN A 4 -13.02 8.26 2.38
C GLN A 4 -12.35 7.13 1.62
N TRP A 5 -13.05 6.01 1.46
CA TRP A 5 -12.64 4.90 0.62
C TRP A 5 -12.51 5.33 -0.84
N LYS A 6 -11.39 4.97 -1.50
CA LYS A 6 -11.15 5.27 -2.92
C LYS A 6 -11.20 4.01 -3.77
N GLN A 7 -11.93 4.06 -4.89
CA GLN A 7 -12.03 2.96 -5.84
C GLN A 7 -10.70 2.84 -6.60
N PHE A 8 -10.15 1.62 -6.72
CA PHE A 8 -8.90 1.38 -7.47
C PHE A 8 -9.03 0.31 -8.57
N GLY A 9 -10.13 -0.43 -8.59
CA GLY A 9 -10.32 -1.51 -9.56
C GLY A 9 -11.76 -1.95 -9.69
N GLN A 10 -12.03 -2.71 -10.75
CA GLN A 10 -13.34 -3.32 -10.99
C GLN A 10 -13.24 -4.63 -11.75
N ARG A 11 -14.26 -5.46 -11.60
CA ARG A 11 -14.57 -6.66 -12.38
C ARG A 11 -16.06 -6.62 -12.73
N ALA A 12 -16.52 -7.43 -13.68
CA ALA A 12 -17.89 -7.45 -14.17
C ALA A 12 -18.98 -7.26 -13.08
N LYS A 13 -18.85 -7.94 -11.93
CA LYS A 13 -19.83 -7.87 -10.83
C LYS A 13 -19.28 -7.28 -9.52
N ARG A 14 -18.11 -6.64 -9.53
CA ARG A 14 -17.46 -6.12 -8.31
C ARG A 14 -16.67 -4.83 -8.54
N LYS A 15 -16.77 -3.89 -7.60
CA LYS A 15 -15.87 -2.74 -7.47
C LYS A 15 -14.95 -2.94 -6.26
N TYR A 16 -13.72 -2.47 -6.33
CA TYR A 16 -12.70 -2.63 -5.30
C TYR A 16 -12.24 -1.28 -4.77
N TYR A 17 -12.12 -1.18 -3.45
CA TYR A 17 -11.80 0.05 -2.74
C TYR A 17 -10.68 -0.19 -1.73
N ILE A 18 -9.89 0.86 -1.49
CA ILE A 18 -8.79 0.89 -0.53
C ILE A 18 -9.06 2.01 0.50
N SER A 19 -8.84 1.76 1.79
CA SER A 19 -8.89 2.78 2.84
C SER A 19 -7.51 3.42 3.10
N PRO A 20 -7.42 4.57 3.78
CA PRO A 20 -6.15 5.15 4.19
C PRO A 20 -5.29 4.23 5.07
N GLN A 21 -5.91 3.30 5.81
CA GLN A 21 -5.23 2.33 6.68
C GLN A 21 -4.71 1.10 5.92
N GLY A 22 -4.90 1.03 4.60
CA GLY A 22 -4.50 -0.12 3.80
C GLY A 22 -5.47 -1.30 3.84
N THR A 23 -6.70 -1.10 4.33
CA THR A 23 -7.74 -2.14 4.27
C THR A 23 -8.39 -2.13 2.89
N ILE A 24 -8.64 -3.31 2.33
CA ILE A 24 -9.29 -3.46 1.04
C ILE A 24 -10.68 -4.05 1.22
N LYS A 25 -11.65 -3.48 0.51
CA LYS A 25 -12.99 -4.07 0.39
C LYS A 25 -13.41 -4.19 -1.06
N SER A 26 -14.32 -5.11 -1.31
CA SER A 26 -15.02 -5.24 -2.59
C SER A 26 -16.52 -5.16 -2.37
N ILE A 27 -17.21 -4.51 -3.30
CA ILE A 27 -18.66 -4.32 -3.27
C ILE A 27 -19.25 -5.00 -4.51
N SER A 28 -20.21 -5.90 -4.30
CA SER A 28 -20.99 -6.52 -5.38
C SER A 28 -21.79 -5.45 -6.11
N THR A 29 -21.64 -5.33 -7.43
CA THR A 29 -22.42 -4.36 -8.22
C THR A 29 -23.87 -4.82 -8.44
N VAL A 30 -24.16 -6.09 -8.19
CA VAL A 30 -25.51 -6.66 -8.34
C VAL A 30 -26.30 -6.57 -7.05
N THR A 31 -25.66 -6.85 -5.91
CA THR A 31 -26.34 -7.00 -4.61
C THR A 31 -25.97 -5.94 -3.58
N GLY A 32 -24.97 -5.10 -3.86
CA GLY A 32 -24.45 -4.11 -2.90
C GLY A 32 -23.63 -4.70 -1.75
N VAL A 33 -23.56 -6.03 -1.62
CA VAL A 33 -22.86 -6.69 -0.50
C VAL A 33 -21.37 -6.37 -0.50
N GLU A 34 -20.90 -5.87 0.64
CA GLU A 34 -19.49 -5.59 0.92
C GLU A 34 -18.75 -6.82 1.44
N ARG A 35 -17.46 -6.94 1.10
CA ARG A 35 -16.54 -7.94 1.66
C ARG A 35 -15.16 -7.33 1.86
N HIS A 36 -14.65 -7.44 3.08
CA HIS A 36 -13.27 -7.14 3.40
C HIS A 36 -12.36 -8.25 2.86
N LEU A 37 -11.30 -7.86 2.17
CA LEU A 37 -10.34 -8.78 1.59
C LEU A 37 -9.10 -8.85 2.49
N LYS A 38 -8.51 -10.04 2.64
CA LYS A 38 -7.27 -10.26 3.40
C LYS A 38 -6.06 -10.32 2.46
N PRO A 39 -5.05 -9.44 2.60
CA PRO A 39 -3.88 -9.44 1.71
C PRO A 39 -3.05 -10.70 1.91
N SER A 40 -2.35 -11.09 0.84
CA SER A 40 -1.25 -12.05 0.92
C SER A 40 0.08 -11.31 1.02
N LEU A 41 1.16 -12.00 1.41
CA LEU A 41 2.52 -11.46 1.39
C LEU A 41 3.24 -11.88 0.12
N ASP A 42 3.87 -10.93 -0.56
CA ASP A 42 4.74 -11.23 -1.69
C ASP A 42 6.08 -11.81 -1.21
N LYS A 43 6.94 -12.24 -2.15
CA LYS A 43 8.27 -12.79 -1.84
C LYS A 43 9.18 -11.82 -1.06
N ASP A 44 8.89 -10.52 -1.14
CA ASP A 44 9.64 -9.46 -0.48
C ASP A 44 8.93 -9.05 0.84
N GLY A 45 7.86 -9.74 1.27
CA GLY A 45 7.14 -9.47 2.50
C GLY A 45 6.21 -8.25 2.48
N TYR A 46 5.82 -7.76 1.30
CA TYR A 46 4.81 -6.70 1.17
C TYR A 46 3.41 -7.30 1.06
N HIS A 47 2.42 -6.66 1.68
CA HIS A 47 1.01 -6.98 1.43
C HIS A 47 0.65 -6.71 -0.04
N TYR A 48 0.00 -7.68 -0.67
CA TYR A 48 -0.52 -7.57 -2.05
C TYR A 48 -1.84 -8.33 -2.24
N PHE A 49 -2.50 -8.03 -3.36
CA PHE A 49 -3.68 -8.72 -3.85
C PHE A 49 -3.61 -8.97 -5.34
N THR A 50 -4.30 -9.99 -5.82
CA THR A 50 -4.47 -10.25 -7.25
C THR A 50 -5.92 -10.03 -7.68
N ILE A 51 -6.12 -9.16 -8.68
CA ILE A 51 -7.42 -8.95 -9.33
C ILE A 51 -7.22 -9.12 -10.83
N ASN A 52 -8.01 -10.01 -11.45
CA ASN A 52 -7.91 -10.35 -12.88
C ASN A 52 -6.46 -10.67 -13.31
N ASN A 53 -5.77 -11.55 -12.58
CA ASN A 53 -4.38 -11.94 -12.81
C ASN A 53 -3.33 -10.81 -12.70
N LYS A 54 -3.73 -9.61 -12.25
CA LYS A 54 -2.81 -8.51 -11.96
C LYS A 54 -2.61 -8.36 -10.46
N ALA A 55 -1.35 -8.37 -10.04
CA ALA A 55 -0.95 -8.13 -8.67
C ALA A 55 -0.90 -6.62 -8.35
N TYR A 56 -1.40 -6.24 -7.18
CA TYR A 56 -1.41 -4.89 -6.65
C TYR A 56 -0.81 -4.90 -5.25
N ARG A 57 0.28 -4.15 -5.03
CA ARG A 57 0.83 -3.95 -3.69
C ARG A 57 -0.01 -2.93 -2.91
N VAL A 58 -0.33 -3.25 -1.66
CA VAL A 58 -1.23 -2.45 -0.82
C VAL A 58 -0.65 -1.06 -0.53
N ASN A 59 0.62 -0.98 -0.14
CA ASN A 59 1.30 0.30 0.10
C ASN A 59 1.22 1.23 -1.12
N ARG A 60 1.37 0.68 -2.32
CA ARG A 60 1.31 1.46 -3.56
C ARG A 60 -0.10 1.97 -3.84
N LEU A 61 -1.12 1.15 -3.61
CA LEU A 61 -2.52 1.55 -3.75
C LEU A 61 -2.87 2.69 -2.78
N VAL A 62 -2.45 2.59 -1.51
CA VAL A 62 -2.68 3.63 -0.50
C VAL A 62 -1.98 4.93 -0.92
N ALA A 63 -0.69 4.87 -1.26
CA ALA A 63 0.06 6.06 -1.66
C ALA A 63 -0.53 6.74 -2.90
N GLN A 64 -0.90 5.96 -3.93
CA GLN A 64 -1.55 6.49 -5.14
C GLN A 64 -2.92 7.11 -4.86
N ALA A 65 -3.65 6.56 -3.90
CA ALA A 65 -4.97 7.04 -3.54
C ALA A 65 -4.91 8.31 -2.68
N TYR A 66 -3.97 8.43 -1.74
CA TYR A 66 -4.04 9.44 -0.68
C TYR A 66 -2.84 10.39 -0.58
N ILE A 67 -1.73 10.09 -1.26
CA ILE A 67 -0.51 10.90 -1.16
C ILE A 67 -0.19 11.49 -2.54
N PRO A 68 -0.30 12.81 -2.72
CA PRO A 68 0.12 13.47 -3.95
C PRO A 68 1.59 13.14 -4.27
N ASN A 69 1.86 12.76 -5.52
CA ASN A 69 3.22 12.50 -5.99
C ASN A 69 3.69 13.64 -6.91
N VAL A 70 3.89 14.83 -6.31
CA VAL A 70 4.24 16.06 -7.04
C VAL A 70 5.53 15.91 -7.84
N ASP A 71 6.50 15.19 -7.29
CA ASP A 71 7.83 15.00 -7.87
C ASP A 71 7.94 13.76 -8.79
N ASN A 72 6.82 13.08 -9.07
CA ASN A 72 6.79 11.84 -9.86
C ASN A 72 7.78 10.76 -9.39
N LYS A 73 8.00 10.65 -8.08
CA LYS A 73 8.93 9.69 -7.50
C LYS A 73 8.46 8.26 -7.74
N PRO A 74 9.36 7.33 -8.12
CA PRO A 74 8.98 6.00 -8.60
C PRO A 74 8.63 5.01 -7.49
N CYS A 75 9.08 5.20 -6.25
CA CYS A 75 8.95 4.22 -5.16
C CYS A 75 8.08 4.73 -4.02
N VAL A 76 7.52 3.80 -3.25
CA VAL A 76 6.85 4.08 -1.97
C VAL A 76 7.66 3.42 -0.88
N ASN A 77 8.09 4.21 0.11
CA ASN A 77 8.81 3.76 1.29
C ASN A 77 7.84 3.58 2.47
N HIS A 78 8.20 2.69 3.39
CA HIS A 78 7.58 2.56 4.71
C HIS A 78 8.50 3.25 5.73
N ILE A 79 8.03 4.32 6.37
CA ILE A 79 8.84 5.16 7.25
C ILE A 79 9.38 4.33 8.43
N ASP A 80 8.53 3.51 9.03
CA ASP A 80 8.86 2.60 10.14
C ASP A 80 9.60 1.31 9.73
N LEU A 81 9.88 1.11 8.43
CA LEU A 81 10.46 -0.10 7.84
C LEU A 81 9.61 -1.37 7.98
N ASN A 82 8.36 -1.25 8.41
CA ASN A 82 7.43 -2.35 8.53
C ASN A 82 6.56 -2.46 7.26
N ARG A 83 6.91 -3.41 6.38
CA ARG A 83 6.28 -3.63 5.06
C ARG A 83 4.79 -3.97 5.13
N ILE A 84 4.29 -4.37 6.30
CA ILE A 84 2.86 -4.68 6.52
C ILE A 84 2.07 -3.50 7.12
N ASN A 85 2.73 -2.47 7.63
CA ASN A 85 2.08 -1.24 8.11
C ASN A 85 1.75 -0.31 6.94
N ASN A 86 0.60 -0.51 6.33
CA ASN A 86 0.17 0.21 5.13
C ASN A 86 -0.67 1.46 5.44
N ASN A 87 -0.57 2.01 6.66
CA ASN A 87 -1.24 3.26 6.98
C ASN A 87 -0.63 4.41 6.15
N VAL A 88 -1.47 5.27 5.58
CA VAL A 88 -1.07 6.42 4.77
C VAL A 88 0.00 7.27 5.45
N ASP A 89 -0.11 7.50 6.75
CA ASP A 89 0.84 8.32 7.52
C ASP A 89 2.22 7.65 7.66
N ASN A 90 2.32 6.35 7.38
CA ASN A 90 3.56 5.57 7.40
C ASN A 90 4.19 5.43 6.00
N LEU A 91 3.59 6.02 4.96
CA LEU A 91 4.04 5.88 3.59
C LEU A 91 4.52 7.21 3.01
N GLU A 92 5.54 7.14 2.17
CA GLU A 92 6.03 8.32 1.45
C GLU A 92 6.54 7.95 0.06
N TRP A 93 6.47 8.90 -0.87
CA TRP A 93 7.04 8.76 -2.20
C TRP A 93 8.54 9.06 -2.17
N VAL A 94 9.35 8.14 -2.68
CA VAL A 94 10.82 8.23 -2.68
C VAL A 94 11.43 7.84 -4.03
N THR A 95 12.61 8.35 -4.31
CA THR A 95 13.51 7.84 -5.34
C THR A 95 14.18 6.55 -4.88
N HIS A 96 14.74 5.80 -5.80
CA HIS A 96 15.55 4.61 -5.47
C HIS A 96 16.72 4.95 -4.53
N SER A 97 17.38 6.09 -4.75
CA SER A 97 18.53 6.51 -3.94
C SER A 97 18.13 6.85 -2.50
N GLU A 98 17.02 7.55 -2.31
CA GLU A 98 16.47 7.90 -0.98
C GLU A 98 16.09 6.63 -0.23
N ASN A 99 15.41 5.68 -0.89
CA ASN A 99 15.01 4.42 -0.29
C ASN A 99 16.23 3.59 0.18
N MET A 100 17.28 3.52 -0.65
CA MET A 100 18.52 2.83 -0.29
C MET A 100 19.22 3.50 0.90
N LYS A 101 19.30 4.83 0.91
CA LYS A 101 19.90 5.61 2.01
C LYS A 101 19.15 5.39 3.33
N HIS A 102 17.82 5.40 3.30
CA HIS A 102 16.97 5.14 4.47
C HIS A 102 17.26 3.75 5.07
N SER A 103 17.21 2.72 4.23
CA SER A 103 17.51 1.33 4.62
C SER A 103 18.92 1.17 5.20
N TYR A 104 19.92 1.80 4.58
CA TYR A 104 21.30 1.75 5.05
C TYR A 104 21.49 2.41 6.42
N LYS A 105 20.93 3.62 6.61
CA LYS A 105 21.01 4.36 7.88
C LYS A 105 20.44 3.53 9.03
N HIS A 106 19.27 2.93 8.84
CA HIS A 106 18.65 2.09 9.87
C HIS A 106 19.41 0.78 10.13
N ARG A 107 19.99 0.15 9.09
CA ARG A 107 20.83 -1.04 9.27
C ARG A 107 22.07 -0.74 10.09
N LYS A 108 22.69 0.43 9.91
CA LYS A 108 23.85 0.86 10.71
C LYS A 108 23.46 1.11 12.17
N LEU A 109 22.33 1.77 12.42
CA LEU A 109 21.81 2.00 13.78
C LEU A 109 21.50 0.70 14.54
N LYS A 110 21.00 -0.34 13.87
CA LYS A 110 20.78 -1.66 14.50
C LYS A 110 22.07 -2.42 14.85
N GLN A 111 23.17 -2.14 14.13
CA GLN A 111 24.47 -2.76 14.41
C GLN A 111 25.24 -2.04 15.52
N LEU A 112 24.99 -0.74 15.71
CA LEU A 112 25.62 0.08 16.77
C LEU A 112 25.02 -0.14 18.17
N HIS A 113 23.83 -0.74 18.27
CA HIS A 113 23.15 -1.02 19.54
C HIS A 113 23.05 -2.53 19.84
N LYS A 114 24.01 -3.31 19.31
CA LYS A 114 24.27 -4.70 19.70
C LYS A 114 25.57 -4.74 20.47
#